data_AF-A0A655AH25-F1
#
_entry.id   AF-A0A655AH25-F1
#
_cell.length_a   1.000
_cell.length_b   1.000
_cell.length_c   1.000
_cell.angle_alpha   90.00
_cell.angle_beta   90.00
_cell.angle_gamma   90.00
#
_symmetry.space_group_name_H-M   'P 1'
#
loop_
_entity.id
_entity.type
_entity.pdbx_description
1 polymer ?
#
loop_
_entity_poly.entity_id
_entity_poly.type
_entity_poly.pdbx_seq_one_letter_code
_entity_poly.pdbx_strand_id
1 'polypeptide(L)'
;MADCLSPDQRQERFDLVRYAVDTLTRDPAAAVYVDGGHSRWLSAEAMAARLNDVGVGRARGFSLNVSNFYTTDEEIGYGEAISGLTNGSHYVIDTSRNGAGPAPDAPLNWCNPSGRALGAPPTTATAGAHADAYLWIKRPGESDGTCGRGEPQAGRFVSQYAIDLAHNAGQ
;
A
#
# COMPACT_ATOMS: atom_id res chain seq x y z
N MET A 1 7.19 -7.56 -2.63
CA MET A 1 7.53 -8.76 -3.42
C MET A 1 8.61 -9.56 -2.71
N ALA A 2 8.33 -10.81 -2.34
CA ALA A 2 9.30 -11.70 -1.69
C ALA A 2 9.79 -12.83 -2.62
N ASP A 3 9.03 -13.15 -3.68
CA ASP A 3 9.30 -14.29 -4.57
C ASP A 3 10.36 -13.99 -5.65
N CYS A 4 10.91 -12.77 -5.67
CA CYS A 4 12.12 -12.45 -6.44
C CYS A 4 13.41 -12.95 -5.77
N LEU A 5 13.32 -13.46 -4.55
CA LEU A 5 14.44 -13.97 -3.76
C LEU A 5 14.55 -15.50 -3.86
N SER A 6 15.72 -16.04 -3.54
CA SER A 6 15.88 -17.48 -3.30
C SER A 6 15.00 -17.95 -2.12
N PRO A 7 14.69 -19.26 -1.99
CA PRO A 7 13.87 -19.76 -0.90
C PRO A 7 14.35 -19.36 0.50
N ASP A 8 15.67 -19.46 0.75
CA ASP A 8 16.25 -19.11 2.06
C ASP A 8 16.16 -17.60 2.34
N GLN A 9 16.48 -16.76 1.36
CA GLN A 9 16.35 -15.30 1.49
C GLN A 9 14.89 -14.84 1.64
N ARG A 10 13.95 -15.58 1.04
CA ARG A 10 12.52 -15.33 1.20
C ARG A 10 12.07 -15.64 2.63
N GLN A 11 12.55 -16.74 3.21
CA GLN A 11 12.28 -17.06 4.60
C GLN A 11 12.91 -16.04 5.54
N GLU A 12 14.17 -15.67 5.31
CA GLU A 12 14.86 -14.61 6.06
C GLU A 12 14.06 -13.30 6.03
N ARG A 13 13.51 -12.91 4.88
CA ARG A 13 12.65 -11.73 4.77
C ARG A 13 11.41 -11.83 5.67
N PHE A 14 10.75 -12.98 5.71
CA PHE A 14 9.60 -13.17 6.60
C PHE A 14 10.00 -13.12 8.07
N ASP A 15 11.15 -13.69 8.42
CA ASP A 15 11.69 -13.63 9.78
C ASP A 15 12.02 -12.18 10.21
N LEU A 16 12.59 -11.37 9.31
CA LEU A 16 12.86 -9.96 9.56
C LEU A 16 11.58 -9.13 9.72
N VAL A 17 10.54 -9.39 8.92
CA VAL A 17 9.24 -8.72 9.07
C VAL A 17 8.59 -9.13 10.39
N ARG A 18 8.63 -10.42 10.76
CA ARG A 18 8.13 -10.90 12.06
C ARG A 18 8.87 -10.25 13.22
N TYR A 19 10.19 -10.15 13.13
CA TYR A 19 11.02 -9.45 14.12
C TYR A 19 10.59 -7.99 14.28
N ALA A 20 10.29 -7.30 13.17
CA ALA A 20 9.79 -5.93 13.23
C ALA A 20 8.44 -5.84 13.95
N VAL A 21 7.49 -6.74 13.65
CA VAL A 21 6.21 -6.82 14.36
C VAL A 21 6.44 -7.05 15.86
N ASP A 22 7.24 -8.04 16.24
CA ASP A 22 7.49 -8.42 17.64
C ASP A 22 8.24 -7.34 18.43
N THR A 23 9.00 -6.49 17.74
CA THR A 23 9.78 -5.41 18.37
C THR A 23 8.95 -4.14 18.50
N LEU A 24 8.30 -3.71 17.42
CA LEU A 24 7.56 -2.44 17.37
C LEU A 24 6.29 -2.49 18.20
N THR A 25 5.63 -3.65 18.30
CA THR A 25 4.39 -3.81 19.09
C THR A 25 4.64 -3.87 20.61
N ARG A 26 5.90 -3.80 21.06
CA ARG A 26 6.22 -3.61 22.48
C ARG A 26 5.83 -2.22 22.98
N ASP A 27 5.78 -1.23 22.08
CA ASP A 27 5.16 0.04 22.39
C ASP A 27 3.62 -0.12 22.31
N PRO A 28 2.90 -0.05 23.45
CA PRO A 28 1.46 -0.23 23.45
C PRO A 28 0.70 0.89 22.72
N ALA A 29 1.35 2.02 22.42
CA ALA A 29 0.76 3.12 21.66
C ALA A 29 1.03 3.05 20.15
N ALA A 30 1.89 2.12 19.69
CA ALA A 30 2.21 1.97 18.28
C ALA A 30 1.14 1.15 17.54
N ALA A 31 0.39 1.80 16.64
CA ALA A 31 -0.47 1.11 15.69
C ALA A 31 0.35 0.61 14.49
N VAL A 32 0.76 -0.66 14.54
CA VAL A 32 1.61 -1.27 13.51
C VAL A 32 0.77 -1.89 12.39
N TYR A 33 1.07 -1.54 11.14
CA TYR A 33 0.46 -2.12 9.94
C TYR A 33 1.56 -2.71 9.04
N VAL A 34 1.49 -4.00 8.76
CA VAL A 34 2.42 -4.70 7.86
C VAL A 34 1.97 -4.50 6.42
N ASP A 35 2.86 -4.18 5.48
CA ASP A 35 2.43 -3.96 4.09
C ASP A 35 1.89 -5.23 3.43
N GLY A 36 0.66 -5.14 2.93
CA GLY A 36 -0.11 -6.19 2.27
C GLY A 36 -0.21 -6.01 0.76
N GLY A 37 0.62 -5.16 0.13
CA GLY A 37 0.57 -4.93 -1.31
C GLY A 37 -0.72 -4.22 -1.75
N HIS A 38 -1.39 -4.76 -2.76
CA HIS A 38 -2.64 -4.22 -3.32
C HIS A 38 -3.46 -5.32 -4.01
N SER A 39 -4.72 -5.01 -4.31
CA SER A 39 -5.71 -5.94 -4.88
C SER A 39 -5.24 -6.75 -6.10
N ARG A 40 -4.41 -6.16 -6.97
CA ARG A 40 -3.90 -6.82 -8.19
C ARG A 40 -2.50 -7.42 -8.11
N TRP A 41 -1.94 -7.62 -6.92
CA TRP A 41 -0.60 -8.21 -6.78
C TRP A 41 -0.62 -9.69 -6.48
N LEU A 42 -1.10 -10.06 -5.29
CA LEU A 42 -1.28 -11.44 -4.85
C LEU A 42 -2.75 -11.65 -4.54
N SER A 43 -3.23 -12.89 -4.62
CA SER A 43 -4.58 -13.19 -4.12
C SER A 43 -4.69 -12.88 -2.62
N ALA A 44 -5.90 -12.64 -2.13
CA ALA A 44 -6.13 -12.37 -0.72
C ALA A 44 -5.64 -13.53 0.16
N GLU A 45 -5.83 -14.78 -0.29
CA GLU A 45 -5.36 -15.98 0.41
C GLU A 45 -3.83 -16.05 0.47
N ALA A 46 -3.16 -15.76 -0.65
CA ALA A 46 -1.70 -15.78 -0.71
C ALA A 46 -1.08 -14.68 0.16
N MET A 47 -1.71 -13.51 0.24
CA MET A 47 -1.24 -12.42 1.11
C MET A 47 -1.57 -12.70 2.58
N ALA A 48 -2.78 -13.14 2.89
CA ALA A 48 -3.19 -13.51 4.25
C ALA A 48 -2.28 -14.60 4.85
N ALA A 49 -1.90 -15.61 4.05
CA ALA A 49 -0.94 -16.62 4.49
C ALA A 49 0.41 -16.02 4.91
N ARG A 50 0.93 -15.03 4.15
CA ARG A 50 2.18 -14.33 4.48
C ARG A 50 2.02 -13.45 5.71
N LEU A 51 0.92 -12.71 5.82
CA LEU A 51 0.61 -11.87 6.98
C LEU A 51 0.51 -12.70 8.27
N ASN A 52 -0.15 -13.86 8.19
CA ASN A 52 -0.23 -14.80 9.30
C ASN A 52 1.16 -15.37 9.67
N ASP A 53 2.00 -15.73 8.69
CA ASP A 53 3.36 -16.21 8.93
C ASP A 53 4.23 -15.18 9.67
N VAL A 54 4.11 -13.90 9.34
CA VAL A 54 4.85 -12.81 10.00
C VAL A 54 4.17 -12.29 11.27
N GLY A 55 3.06 -12.90 11.69
CA GLY A 55 2.43 -12.60 12.98
C GLY A 55 1.54 -11.37 13.00
N VAL A 56 0.81 -11.08 11.92
CA VAL A 56 -0.10 -9.92 11.82
C VAL A 56 -1.08 -9.78 12.99
N GLY A 57 -1.49 -10.88 13.64
CA GLY A 57 -2.36 -10.86 14.82
C GLY A 57 -1.76 -10.21 16.07
N ARG A 58 -0.45 -9.91 16.08
CA ARG A 58 0.21 -9.08 17.11
C ARG A 58 0.28 -7.61 16.73
N ALA A 59 0.15 -7.30 15.44
CA ALA A 59 0.06 -5.95 14.92
C ALA A 59 -1.39 -5.46 14.98
N ARG A 60 -1.63 -4.20 14.57
CA ARG A 60 -3.00 -3.70 14.36
C ARG A 60 -3.61 -4.30 13.09
N GLY A 61 -2.78 -4.48 12.07
CA GLY A 61 -3.10 -5.28 10.88
C GLY A 61 -2.19 -4.96 9.71
N PHE A 62 -2.73 -4.52 8.57
CA PHE A 62 -1.96 -4.36 7.33
C PHE A 62 -2.23 -3.06 6.55
N SER A 63 -1.31 -2.67 5.65
CA SER A 63 -1.50 -1.53 4.74
C SER A 63 -1.72 -2.00 3.30
N LEU A 64 -2.53 -1.27 2.54
CA LEU A 64 -2.81 -1.53 1.14
C LEU A 64 -2.49 -0.34 0.25
N ASN A 65 -2.28 -0.62 -1.04
CA ASN A 65 -2.16 0.34 -2.12
C ASN A 65 -0.97 1.30 -2.03
N VAL A 66 0.00 1.03 -1.13
CA VAL A 66 1.13 1.93 -0.87
C VAL A 66 1.85 2.25 -2.17
N SER A 67 1.91 3.54 -2.52
CA SER A 67 2.48 4.05 -3.77
C SER A 67 1.80 3.57 -5.06
N ASN A 68 0.60 3.02 -5.02
CA ASN A 68 -0.18 2.60 -6.19
C ASN A 68 -1.43 3.49 -6.36
N PHE A 69 -2.36 3.07 -7.21
CA PHE A 69 -3.41 3.92 -7.78
C PHE A 69 -4.79 3.24 -7.81
N TYR A 70 -4.93 2.02 -7.27
CA TYR A 70 -6.20 1.32 -7.30
C TYR A 70 -7.26 2.05 -6.47
N THR A 71 -8.51 1.98 -6.93
CA THR A 71 -9.60 2.74 -6.32
C THR A 71 -9.83 2.27 -4.89
N THR A 72 -10.24 3.20 -4.02
CA THR A 72 -10.50 2.90 -2.61
C THR A 72 -11.49 1.74 -2.46
N ASP A 73 -12.54 1.67 -3.29
CA ASP A 73 -13.52 0.59 -3.25
C ASP A 73 -12.92 -0.79 -3.60
N GLU A 74 -12.02 -0.85 -4.59
CA GLU A 74 -11.32 -2.10 -4.95
C GLU A 74 -10.43 -2.57 -3.79
N GLU A 75 -9.72 -1.63 -3.16
CA GLU A 75 -8.85 -1.94 -2.02
C GLU A 75 -9.63 -2.26 -0.74
N ILE A 76 -10.82 -1.69 -0.52
CA ILE A 76 -11.72 -2.11 0.57
C ILE A 76 -12.13 -3.56 0.35
N GLY A 77 -12.60 -3.93 -0.85
CA GLY A 77 -12.99 -5.31 -1.13
C GLY A 77 -11.86 -6.31 -0.88
N TYR A 78 -10.64 -5.96 -1.31
CA TYR A 78 -9.46 -6.77 -1.04
C TYR A 78 -9.06 -6.81 0.45
N GLY A 79 -9.13 -5.67 1.14
CA GLY A 79 -8.83 -5.55 2.56
C GLY A 79 -9.80 -6.35 3.43
N GLU A 80 -11.11 -6.28 3.17
CA GLU A 80 -12.09 -7.09 3.88
C GLU A 80 -11.86 -8.60 3.66
N ALA A 81 -11.47 -9.02 2.46
CA ALA A 81 -11.13 -10.41 2.18
C ALA A 81 -9.91 -10.88 2.99
N ILE A 82 -8.83 -10.09 3.03
CA ILE A 82 -7.65 -10.40 3.85
C ILE A 82 -7.99 -10.38 5.35
N SER A 83 -8.78 -9.41 5.81
CA SER A 83 -9.22 -9.29 7.20
C SER A 83 -9.91 -10.57 7.68
N GLY A 84 -10.86 -11.09 6.89
CA GLY A 84 -11.55 -12.35 7.21
C GLY A 84 -10.62 -13.57 7.32
N LEU A 85 -9.50 -13.56 6.59
CA LEU A 85 -8.48 -14.62 6.58
C LEU A 85 -7.35 -14.42 7.61
N THR A 86 -7.37 -13.30 8.34
CA THR A 86 -6.37 -12.92 9.34
C THR A 86 -7.00 -12.62 10.70
N ASN A 87 -8.13 -13.30 10.99
CA ASN A 87 -8.85 -13.19 12.26
C ASN A 87 -9.36 -11.76 12.56
N GLY A 88 -9.85 -11.06 11.53
CA GLY A 88 -10.45 -9.73 11.66
C GLY A 88 -9.44 -8.60 11.82
N SER A 89 -8.23 -8.74 11.25
CA SER A 89 -7.22 -7.68 11.33
C SER A 89 -7.69 -6.41 10.61
N HIS A 90 -7.31 -5.25 11.15
CA HIS A 90 -7.67 -3.97 10.55
C HIS A 90 -6.70 -3.56 9.45
N TYR A 91 -7.07 -2.60 8.61
CA TYR A 91 -6.18 -2.13 7.57
C TYR A 91 -6.29 -0.64 7.28
N VAL A 92 -5.26 -0.11 6.63
CA VAL A 92 -5.22 1.25 6.08
C VAL A 92 -5.00 1.21 4.57
N ILE A 93 -5.56 2.17 3.85
CA ILE A 93 -5.42 2.27 2.39
C ILE A 93 -4.65 3.54 2.05
N ASP A 94 -3.62 3.42 1.23
CA ASP A 94 -2.97 4.58 0.62
C ASP A 94 -3.89 5.19 -0.46
N THR A 95 -4.42 6.37 -0.18
CA THR A 95 -5.28 7.17 -1.08
C THR A 95 -4.55 8.37 -1.67
N SER A 96 -3.22 8.42 -1.57
CA SER A 96 -2.42 9.56 -2.02
C SER A 96 -2.62 9.92 -3.50
N ARG A 97 -2.82 8.94 -4.38
CA ARG A 97 -2.85 9.14 -5.85
C ARG A 97 -3.96 8.39 -6.58
N ASN A 98 -4.95 7.87 -5.86
CA ASN A 98 -5.95 6.96 -6.44
C ASN A 98 -7.28 7.62 -6.84
N GLY A 99 -7.38 8.95 -6.83
CA GLY A 99 -8.65 9.66 -7.10
C GLY A 99 -9.22 9.45 -8.50
N ALA A 100 -8.37 9.07 -9.45
CA ALA A 100 -8.75 8.74 -10.83
C ALA A 100 -8.58 7.24 -11.16
N GLY A 101 -8.37 6.39 -10.16
CA GLY A 101 -8.05 4.97 -10.34
C GLY A 101 -6.68 4.73 -10.99
N PRO A 102 -6.38 3.48 -11.41
CA PRO A 102 -5.13 3.14 -12.06
C PRO A 102 -5.11 3.63 -13.53
N ALA A 103 -3.90 3.79 -14.06
CA ALA A 103 -3.71 3.91 -15.51
C ALA A 103 -4.11 2.59 -16.22
N PRO A 104 -4.31 2.59 -17.55
CA PRO A 104 -4.55 1.36 -18.30
C PRO A 104 -3.52 0.28 -17.98
N ASP A 105 -3.96 -0.98 -18.02
CA ASP A 105 -3.09 -2.10 -17.65
C ASP A 105 -1.93 -2.24 -18.65
N ALA A 106 -0.71 -2.08 -18.13
CA ALA A 106 0.52 -2.13 -18.91
C ALA A 106 1.73 -2.33 -17.97
N PRO A 107 2.83 -2.91 -18.47
CA PRO A 107 4.09 -2.89 -17.75
C PRO A 107 4.47 -1.46 -17.34
N LEU A 108 4.90 -1.28 -16.08
CA LEU A 108 5.25 0.02 -15.50
C LEU A 108 4.12 1.06 -15.46
N ASN A 109 2.84 0.66 -15.58
CA ASN A 109 1.71 1.58 -15.38
C ASN A 109 1.64 2.18 -13.97
N TRP A 110 2.39 1.62 -13.02
CA TRP A 110 2.58 2.13 -11.66
C TRP A 110 3.75 3.10 -11.51
N CYS A 111 4.61 3.26 -12.52
CA CYS A 111 5.84 4.04 -12.43
C CYS A 111 5.65 5.41 -13.10
N ASN A 112 5.40 6.45 -12.30
CA ASN A 112 5.09 7.83 -12.74
C ASN A 112 4.01 7.92 -13.85
N PRO A 113 2.84 7.25 -13.73
CA PRO A 113 1.77 7.37 -14.71
C PRO A 113 1.16 8.77 -14.75
N SER A 114 0.84 9.25 -15.95
CA SER A 114 0.10 10.50 -16.15
C SER A 114 -1.41 10.34 -15.90
N GLY A 115 -2.09 11.48 -15.73
CA GLY A 115 -3.55 11.56 -15.61
C GLY A 115 -4.11 10.96 -14.30
N ARG A 116 -3.25 10.66 -13.33
CA ARG A 116 -3.68 10.25 -11.99
C ARG A 116 -4.05 11.49 -11.17
N ALA A 117 -4.87 11.33 -10.15
CA ALA A 117 -5.36 12.42 -9.32
C ALA A 117 -5.13 12.13 -7.83
N LEU A 118 -4.97 13.16 -7.02
CA LEU A 118 -5.06 13.01 -5.56
C LEU A 118 -6.36 12.30 -5.19
N GLY A 119 -6.27 11.31 -4.30
CA GLY A 119 -7.46 10.64 -3.77
C GLY A 119 -8.04 11.35 -2.56
N ALA A 120 -8.88 10.63 -1.80
CA ALA A 120 -9.45 11.15 -0.55
C ALA A 120 -8.32 11.59 0.41
N PRO A 121 -8.40 12.79 1.02
CA PRO A 121 -7.46 13.20 2.06
C PRO A 121 -7.45 12.21 3.24
N PRO A 122 -6.36 12.14 4.02
CA PRO A 122 -6.28 11.23 5.16
C PRO A 122 -7.45 11.40 6.13
N THR A 123 -8.12 10.29 6.48
CA THR A 123 -9.33 10.31 7.31
C THR A 123 -9.59 8.93 7.94
N THR A 124 -10.25 8.91 9.10
CA THR A 124 -10.80 7.69 9.72
C THR A 124 -12.28 7.48 9.37
N ALA A 125 -12.91 8.41 8.63
CA ALA A 125 -14.26 8.25 8.11
C ALA A 125 -14.21 7.38 6.83
N THR A 126 -14.00 6.08 7.01
CA THR A 126 -13.85 5.10 5.94
C THR A 126 -15.19 4.40 5.64
N ALA A 127 -15.25 3.67 4.53
CA ALA A 127 -16.41 2.88 4.12
C ALA A 127 -16.24 1.37 4.36
N GLY A 128 -15.03 0.91 4.66
CA GLY A 128 -14.74 -0.50 4.99
C GLY A 128 -14.94 -0.80 6.47
N ALA A 129 -15.47 -1.97 6.81
CA ALA A 129 -15.78 -2.34 8.19
C ALA A 129 -14.51 -2.46 9.07
N HIS A 130 -13.40 -2.90 8.49
CA HIS A 130 -12.10 -3.02 9.16
C HIS A 130 -11.06 -2.01 8.64
N ALA A 131 -11.48 -1.06 7.78
CA ALA A 131 -10.61 0.01 7.31
C ALA A 131 -10.48 1.10 8.39
N ASP A 132 -9.35 1.14 9.09
CA ASP A 132 -9.12 2.14 10.14
C ASP A 132 -8.92 3.54 9.58
N ALA A 133 -8.25 3.67 8.44
CA ALA A 133 -8.00 4.97 7.81
C ALA A 133 -7.72 4.88 6.32
N TYR A 134 -8.09 5.94 5.61
CA TYR A 134 -7.41 6.34 4.39
C TYR A 134 -6.22 7.21 4.78
N LEU A 135 -5.04 6.93 4.24
CA LEU A 135 -3.81 7.64 4.53
C LEU A 135 -3.12 8.04 3.24
N TRP A 136 -2.29 9.07 3.28
CA TRP A 136 -1.33 9.34 2.22
C TRP A 136 0.03 8.81 2.68
N ILE A 137 0.28 7.54 2.37
CA ILE A 137 1.53 6.86 2.78
C ILE A 137 2.63 7.27 1.82
N LYS A 138 2.39 7.13 0.50
CA LYS A 138 3.20 7.81 -0.51
C LYS A 138 2.98 9.32 -0.42
N ARG A 139 4.07 10.08 -0.60
CA ARG A 139 4.05 11.54 -0.67
C ARG A 139 3.78 11.98 -2.12
N PRO A 140 2.63 12.63 -2.42
CA PRO A 140 2.37 13.19 -3.75
C PRO A 140 3.47 14.16 -4.18
N GLY A 141 4.01 13.94 -5.39
CA GLY A 141 5.15 14.70 -5.91
C GLY A 141 6.47 13.94 -5.93
N GLU A 142 6.61 12.85 -5.18
CA GLU A 142 7.83 12.04 -5.27
C GLU A 142 7.80 11.09 -6.46
N SER A 143 8.86 11.12 -7.26
CA SER A 143 9.06 10.16 -8.36
C SER A 143 9.03 8.72 -7.85
N ASP A 144 8.46 7.82 -8.66
CA ASP A 144 8.49 6.37 -8.46
C ASP A 144 9.79 5.72 -8.98
N GLY A 145 10.58 6.46 -9.76
CA GLY A 145 11.86 6.01 -10.29
C GLY A 145 12.19 6.58 -11.66
N THR A 146 13.25 6.07 -12.27
CA THR A 146 13.64 6.44 -13.63
C THR A 146 12.66 5.92 -14.69
N CYS A 147 11.88 4.89 -14.34
CA CYS A 147 10.77 4.33 -15.10
C CYS A 147 11.05 4.04 -16.59
N GLY A 148 12.30 3.75 -16.94
CA GLY A 148 12.73 3.54 -18.33
C GLY A 148 12.72 4.79 -19.21
N ARG A 149 12.50 5.98 -18.63
CA ARG A 149 12.36 7.27 -19.34
C ARG A 149 13.37 8.32 -18.89
N GLY A 150 14.31 7.97 -18.02
CA GLY A 150 15.27 8.92 -17.46
C GLY A 150 14.66 9.92 -16.49
N GLU A 151 13.50 9.57 -15.90
CA GLU A 151 12.83 10.40 -14.88
C GLU A 151 13.65 10.47 -13.58
N PRO A 152 13.34 11.43 -12.68
CA PRO A 152 14.08 11.58 -11.43
C PRO A 152 14.12 10.29 -10.59
N GLN A 153 15.19 10.13 -9.81
CA GLN A 153 15.35 8.98 -8.89
C GLN A 153 14.12 8.80 -7.98
N ALA A 154 13.79 7.55 -7.66
CA ALA A 154 12.70 7.22 -6.75
C ALA A 154 12.85 7.98 -5.41
N GLY A 155 11.76 8.61 -4.95
CA GLY A 155 11.75 9.43 -3.74
C GLY A 155 12.22 10.88 -3.93
N ARG A 156 12.74 11.26 -5.11
CA ARG A 156 13.03 12.67 -5.40
C ARG A 156 11.72 13.43 -5.58
N PHE A 157 11.53 14.51 -4.83
CA PHE A 157 10.40 15.41 -5.01
C PHE A 157 10.51 16.19 -6.33
N VAL A 158 9.41 16.19 -7.08
CA VAL A 158 9.21 16.88 -8.35
C VAL A 158 7.93 17.69 -8.22
N SER A 159 8.05 19.01 -8.08
CA SER A 159 6.89 19.88 -7.87
C SER A 159 5.81 19.69 -8.94
N GLN A 160 6.21 19.47 -10.20
CA GLN A 160 5.29 19.23 -11.30
C GLN A 160 4.40 18.00 -11.06
N TYR A 161 4.93 16.90 -10.51
CA TYR A 161 4.13 15.71 -10.25
C TYR A 161 3.09 15.95 -9.14
N ALA A 162 3.41 16.76 -8.13
CA ALA A 162 2.43 17.14 -7.11
C ALA A 162 1.32 18.03 -7.71
N ILE A 163 1.72 19.01 -8.53
CA ILE A 163 0.81 19.92 -9.22
C ILE A 163 -0.13 19.13 -10.15
N ASP A 164 0.39 18.19 -10.93
CA ASP A 164 -0.40 17.39 -11.87
C ASP A 164 -1.45 16.55 -11.14
N LEU A 165 -1.08 15.92 -10.01
CA LEU A 165 -2.03 15.17 -9.18
C LEU A 165 -3.15 16.05 -8.62
N ALA A 166 -2.83 17.29 -8.21
CA ALA A 166 -3.80 18.24 -7.69
C ALA A 166 -4.73 18.78 -8.78
N HIS A 167 -4.17 19.19 -9.93
CA HIS A 167 -4.96 19.64 -11.09
C HIS A 167 -5.93 18.56 -11.58
N ASN A 168 -5.47 17.31 -11.67
CA ASN A 168 -6.32 16.19 -12.07
C ASN A 168 -7.42 15.87 -11.04
N ALA A 169 -7.26 16.34 -9.79
CA ALA A 169 -8.30 16.28 -8.74
C ALA A 169 -9.22 17.52 -8.75
N GLY A 170 -9.06 18.45 -9.70
CA GLY A 170 -9.88 19.65 -9.84
C GLY A 170 -9.52 20.80 -8.89
N GLN A 171 -8.29 20.83 -8.37
CA GLN A 171 -7.75 21.94 -7.56
C GLN A 171 -6.93 22.92 -8.38
#